data_AF-A0A4W6DK86-F1
#
_entry.id   AF-A0A4W6DK86-F1
#
_cell.length_a   1.000
_cell.length_b   1.000
_cell.length_c   1.000
_cell.angle_alpha   90.00
_cell.angle_beta   90.00
_cell.angle_gamma   90.00
#
_symmetry.space_group_name_H-M   'P 1'
#
loop_
_entity.id
_entity.type
_entity.pdbx_description
1 polymer ?
#
loop_
_entity_poly.entity_id
_entity_poly.type
_entity_poly.pdbx_seq_one_letter_code
_entity_poly.pdbx_strand_id
1 'polypeptide(L)'
;MDPWSAAADEVALEGLDGITIPSLWIRLEDRQPKFPVKLDDGTKELLWESLISNTDLKFYELPQERDDVVLSDRFKNIDPETGIVTAQKFCDRKKDVYPVHIILENKEGIQGSCAFFTERKDITKHVRSKSLTALINLGEALERYGRKLVVVASQILRFRTLIGGESDPDLKLTDESYCLLERVGRARWQGELQSDLHGCSFKTDARKLHYMRKSLVKNGLISMQSHVTRVKSGQQQHSILLLLKRFHVNRRTKYDLLMEYVSNLLQQLPGQFATLMMLKEHLVSIPLCLLDYVCLSVCFVVMIVCFLAESK
;
A
#
# COMPACT_ATOMS: atom_id res chain seq x y z
N MET A 1 1.87 -14.61 12.21
CA MET A 1 3.28 -14.17 12.18
C MET A 1 3.63 -13.78 13.60
N ASP A 2 4.74 -14.27 14.14
CA ASP A 2 5.22 -13.90 15.47
C ASP A 2 5.71 -12.44 15.51
N PRO A 3 5.87 -11.82 16.70
CA PRO A 3 6.25 -10.41 16.83
C PRO A 3 7.58 -10.05 16.14
N TRP A 4 8.56 -10.95 16.18
CA TRP A 4 9.92 -10.71 15.69
C TRP A 4 9.95 -10.73 14.17
N SER A 5 9.33 -11.75 13.58
CA SER A 5 9.15 -11.82 12.12
C SER A 5 8.33 -10.65 11.60
N ALA A 6 7.32 -10.20 12.35
CA ALA A 6 6.53 -9.02 11.98
C ALA A 6 7.39 -7.74 11.95
N ALA A 7 8.26 -7.53 12.93
CA ALA A 7 9.19 -6.38 12.93
C ALA A 7 10.15 -6.42 11.74
N ALA A 8 10.77 -7.56 11.46
CA ALA A 8 11.65 -7.71 10.29
C ALA A 8 10.91 -7.52 8.96
N ASP A 9 9.66 -8.00 8.87
CA ASP A 9 8.78 -7.80 7.72
C ASP A 9 8.41 -6.31 7.53
N GLU A 10 8.14 -5.56 8.61
CA GLU A 10 7.93 -4.10 8.51
C GLU A 10 9.17 -3.37 8.02
N VAL A 11 10.36 -3.74 8.52
CA VAL A 11 11.64 -3.18 8.05
C VAL A 11 11.83 -3.46 6.55
N ALA A 12 11.53 -4.67 6.11
CA ALA A 12 11.67 -5.08 4.71
C ALA A 12 10.70 -4.35 3.78
N LEU A 13 9.48 -4.05 4.23
CA LEU A 13 8.48 -3.28 3.47
C LEU A 13 8.85 -1.81 3.26
N GLU A 14 9.73 -1.24 4.09
CA GLU A 14 10.23 0.12 3.89
C GLU A 14 11.37 0.21 2.86
N GLY A 15 11.66 -0.89 2.17
CA GLY A 15 12.53 -0.89 1.00
C GLY A 15 13.98 -0.48 1.28
N LEU A 16 14.68 -0.04 0.24
CA LEU A 16 16.09 0.32 0.35
C LEU A 16 16.37 1.55 1.23
N ASP A 17 15.41 2.47 1.35
CA ASP A 17 15.45 3.61 2.29
C ASP A 17 15.49 3.19 3.77
N GLY A 18 14.99 1.99 4.09
CA GLY A 18 14.85 1.49 5.44
C GLY A 18 13.87 2.28 6.30
N ILE A 19 13.73 1.87 7.55
CA ILE A 19 12.79 2.45 8.52
C ILE A 19 13.54 3.09 9.70
N THR A 20 13.08 4.25 10.17
CA THR A 20 13.60 4.83 11.42
C THR A 20 12.92 4.12 12.59
N ILE A 21 13.58 4.09 13.74
CA ILE A 21 13.04 3.41 14.93
C ILE A 21 11.66 3.95 15.35
N PRO A 22 11.42 5.28 15.43
CA PRO A 22 10.08 5.78 15.75
C PRO A 22 9.02 5.41 14.69
N SER A 23 9.38 5.47 13.40
CA SER A 23 8.47 5.05 12.33
C SER A 23 8.14 3.55 12.35
N LEU A 24 9.05 2.70 12.84
CA LEU A 24 8.78 1.28 13.04
C LEU A 24 7.67 1.06 14.05
N TRP A 25 7.67 1.80 15.16
CA TRP A 25 6.61 1.73 16.15
C TRP A 25 5.26 2.14 15.55
N ILE A 26 5.23 3.25 14.80
CA ILE A 26 4.02 3.71 14.11
C ILE A 26 3.47 2.62 13.16
N ARG A 27 4.34 1.95 12.40
CA ARG A 27 3.93 0.88 11.48
C ARG A 27 3.43 -0.37 12.20
N LEU A 28 4.08 -0.77 13.29
CA LEU A 28 3.66 -1.93 14.07
C LEU A 28 2.31 -1.69 14.77
N GLU A 29 2.05 -0.47 15.23
CA GLU A 29 0.75 -0.11 15.84
C GLU A 29 -0.42 -0.15 14.84
N ASP A 30 -0.20 0.26 13.59
CA ASP A 30 -1.21 0.28 12.52
C ASP A 30 -1.31 -1.04 11.73
N ARG A 31 -0.47 -2.03 12.04
CA ARG A 31 -0.40 -3.30 11.31
C ARG A 31 -1.74 -4.04 11.30
N GLN A 32 -2.05 -4.71 10.19
CA GLN A 32 -3.19 -5.63 10.06
C GLN A 32 -2.71 -7.05 9.66
N PRO A 33 -3.11 -8.13 10.35
CA PRO A 33 -3.80 -8.16 11.64
C PRO A 33 -3.01 -7.42 12.72
N LYS A 34 -3.72 -7.00 13.77
CA LYS A 34 -3.16 -6.21 14.88
C LYS A 34 -1.94 -6.90 15.45
N PHE A 35 -0.90 -6.10 15.73
CA PHE A 35 0.32 -6.60 16.35
C PHE A 35 -0.02 -7.29 17.70
N PRO A 36 0.49 -8.50 17.95
CA PRO A 36 0.00 -9.36 19.03
C PRO A 36 0.37 -8.88 20.45
N VAL A 37 1.34 -7.97 20.58
CA VAL A 37 1.86 -7.49 21.87
C VAL A 37 1.70 -5.98 21.95
N LYS A 38 1.57 -5.43 23.16
CA LYS A 38 1.56 -3.97 23.37
C LYS A 38 2.99 -3.43 23.22
N LEU A 39 3.17 -2.31 22.53
CA LEU A 39 4.48 -1.65 22.39
C LEU A 39 4.81 -0.77 23.61
N ASP A 40 4.92 -1.38 24.78
CA ASP A 40 5.54 -0.75 25.94
C ASP A 40 7.08 -0.75 25.82
N ASP A 41 7.76 -0.03 26.71
CA ASP A 41 9.21 0.19 26.59
C ASP A 41 10.01 -1.12 26.69
N GLY A 42 9.56 -2.06 27.54
CA GLY A 42 10.14 -3.41 27.61
C GLY A 42 10.00 -4.19 26.30
N THR A 43 8.82 -4.17 25.68
CA THR A 43 8.63 -4.83 24.37
C THR A 43 9.46 -4.17 23.28
N LYS A 44 9.60 -2.84 23.28
CA LYS A 44 10.44 -2.14 22.31
C LYS A 44 11.91 -2.50 22.45
N GLU A 45 12.42 -2.66 23.67
CA GLU A 45 13.79 -3.11 23.92
C GLU A 45 14.01 -4.54 23.39
N LEU A 46 13.08 -5.46 23.64
CA LEU A 46 13.17 -6.82 23.11
C LEU A 46 13.09 -6.84 21.57
N LEU A 47 12.25 -6.00 20.96
CA LEU A 47 12.19 -5.83 19.50
C LEU A 47 13.52 -5.30 18.97
N TRP A 48 14.13 -4.33 19.67
CA TRP A 48 15.45 -3.80 19.31
C TRP A 48 16.54 -4.88 19.34
N GLU A 49 16.60 -5.68 20.40
CA GLU A 49 17.53 -6.82 20.49
C GLU A 49 17.31 -7.84 19.37
N SER A 50 16.03 -8.13 19.06
CA SER A 50 15.67 -9.01 17.95
C SER A 50 16.16 -8.46 16.61
N LEU A 51 15.96 -7.17 16.33
CA LEU A 51 16.43 -6.53 15.10
C LEU A 51 17.96 -6.56 15.00
N ILE A 52 18.68 -6.33 16.10
CA ILE A 52 20.15 -6.42 16.13
C ILE A 52 20.60 -7.84 15.81
N SER A 53 20.03 -8.85 16.48
CA SER A 53 20.45 -10.24 16.30
C SER A 53 20.22 -10.77 14.88
N ASN A 54 19.34 -10.12 14.09
CA ASN A 54 19.00 -10.53 12.73
C ASN A 54 20.10 -10.15 11.71
N THR A 55 20.77 -11.15 11.15
CA THR A 55 21.86 -10.99 10.16
C THR A 55 21.40 -10.38 8.83
N ASP A 56 20.14 -10.50 8.47
CA ASP A 56 19.57 -9.88 7.27
C ASP A 56 19.32 -8.39 7.43
N LEU A 57 19.49 -7.83 8.64
CA LEU A 57 19.32 -6.41 8.90
C LEU A 57 20.68 -5.72 9.06
N LYS A 58 20.76 -4.51 8.50
CA LYS A 58 21.88 -3.58 8.64
C LYS A 58 21.38 -2.24 9.15
N PHE A 59 22.27 -1.53 9.84
CA PHE A 59 21.96 -0.26 10.49
C PHE A 59 22.79 0.84 9.85
N TYR A 60 22.10 1.90 9.45
CA TYR A 60 22.72 3.04 8.79
C TYR A 60 22.38 4.33 9.51
N GLU A 61 23.33 5.25 9.49
CA GLU A 61 23.14 6.64 9.90
C GLU A 61 22.94 7.49 8.65
N LEU A 62 21.81 8.18 8.56
CA LEU A 62 21.50 9.14 7.51
C LEU A 62 22.25 10.46 7.71
N PRO A 63 22.58 11.20 6.62
CA PRO A 63 23.23 12.50 6.72
C PRO A 63 22.36 13.56 7.43
N GLN A 64 21.03 13.41 7.33
CA GLN A 64 20.04 14.28 7.96
C GLN A 64 18.93 13.47 8.62
N GLU A 65 18.24 14.08 9.59
CA GLU A 65 17.08 13.46 10.21
C GLU A 65 15.95 13.29 9.19
N ARG A 66 15.28 12.12 9.25
CA ARG A 66 14.08 11.86 8.46
C ARG A 66 12.85 12.02 9.34
N ASP A 67 11.87 12.76 8.83
CA ASP A 67 10.57 12.91 9.51
C ASP A 67 9.85 11.56 9.60
N ASP A 68 8.99 11.41 10.62
CA ASP A 68 8.27 10.16 10.83
C ASP A 68 7.21 9.91 9.76
N VAL A 69 6.94 8.63 9.52
CA VAL A 69 5.89 8.23 8.59
C VAL A 69 4.53 8.72 9.08
N VAL A 70 3.80 9.41 8.21
CA VAL A 70 2.45 9.86 8.49
C VAL A 70 1.45 8.93 7.81
N LEU A 71 0.83 8.06 8.60
CA LEU A 71 -0.19 7.15 8.12
C LEU A 71 -1.47 7.91 7.79
N SER A 72 -2.07 7.60 6.65
CA SER A 72 -3.34 8.17 6.22
C SER A 72 -4.25 7.07 5.73
N ASP A 73 -5.45 7.00 6.30
CA ASP A 73 -6.50 6.14 5.78
C ASP A 73 -7.19 6.84 4.61
N ARG A 74 -6.91 6.35 3.40
CA ARG A 74 -7.48 6.88 2.15
C ARG A 74 -8.99 6.70 2.11
N PHE A 75 -9.53 5.71 2.82
CA PHE A 75 -10.93 5.32 2.74
C PHE A 75 -11.81 5.95 3.84
N LYS A 76 -11.23 6.77 4.71
CA LYS A 76 -11.94 7.35 5.87
C LYS A 76 -13.02 8.37 5.48
N ASN A 77 -12.75 9.20 4.48
CA ASN A 77 -13.65 10.30 4.12
C ASN A 77 -14.53 9.88 2.95
N ILE A 78 -15.72 9.37 3.27
CA ILE A 78 -16.74 9.00 2.29
C ILE A 78 -17.75 10.13 2.21
N ASP A 79 -17.99 10.61 0.99
CA ASP A 79 -19.04 11.58 0.69
C ASP A 79 -20.41 10.97 1.04
N PRO A 80 -21.20 11.62 1.92
CA PRO A 80 -22.43 11.04 2.43
C PRO A 80 -23.52 10.92 1.36
N GLU A 81 -23.53 11.81 0.36
CA GLU A 81 -24.54 11.82 -0.71
C GLU A 81 -24.25 10.74 -1.77
N THR A 82 -22.99 10.60 -2.17
CA THR A 82 -22.60 9.75 -3.29
C THR A 82 -22.05 8.40 -2.85
N GLY A 83 -21.61 8.28 -1.59
CA GLY A 83 -20.92 7.10 -1.08
C GLY A 83 -19.51 6.92 -1.64
N ILE A 84 -18.96 7.92 -2.34
CA ILE A 84 -17.64 7.88 -2.99
C ILE A 84 -16.60 8.50 -2.05
N VAL A 85 -15.37 7.98 -2.08
CA VAL A 85 -14.25 8.54 -1.30
C VAL A 85 -13.91 9.94 -1.80
N THR A 86 -13.88 10.92 -0.90
CA THR A 86 -13.46 12.28 -1.22
C THR A 86 -11.94 12.32 -1.39
N ALA A 87 -11.47 12.78 -2.54
CA ALA A 87 -10.06 12.90 -2.85
C ALA A 87 -9.39 13.87 -1.87
N GLN A 88 -8.56 13.34 -0.98
CA GLN A 88 -7.49 14.13 -0.37
C GLN A 88 -6.35 14.18 -1.38
N LYS A 89 -6.07 15.36 -1.94
CA LYS A 89 -4.91 15.52 -2.80
C LYS A 89 -3.66 15.19 -2.00
N PHE A 90 -3.01 14.08 -2.34
CA PHE A 90 -1.71 13.70 -1.79
C PHE A 90 -0.67 14.83 -2.00
N CYS A 91 -0.80 15.55 -3.12
CA CYS A 91 0.14 16.58 -3.56
C CYS A 91 0.13 17.90 -2.75
N ASP A 92 -0.94 18.21 -2.00
CA ASP A 92 -1.13 19.59 -1.52
C ASP A 92 -0.62 19.87 -0.09
N ARG A 93 -0.19 18.87 0.71
CA ARG A 93 0.12 19.14 2.14
C ARG A 93 1.23 18.34 2.84
N LYS A 94 1.84 17.31 2.24
CA LYS A 94 2.83 16.49 2.98
C LYS A 94 4.13 16.34 2.21
N LYS A 95 5.24 16.68 2.86
CA LYS A 95 6.59 16.36 2.41
C LYS A 95 6.68 14.83 2.29
N ASP A 96 7.00 14.32 1.10
CA ASP A 96 7.23 12.89 0.92
C ASP A 96 8.52 12.52 1.65
N VAL A 97 8.41 11.71 2.71
CA VAL A 97 9.54 11.22 3.50
C VAL A 97 10.34 10.14 2.77
N TYR A 98 9.83 9.64 1.64
CA TYR A 98 10.47 8.66 0.76
C TYR A 98 10.49 9.18 -0.69
N PRO A 99 11.27 10.24 -0.98
CA PRO A 99 11.41 10.73 -2.34
C PRO A 99 11.96 9.63 -3.24
N VAL A 100 11.32 9.43 -4.39
CA VAL A 100 11.74 8.40 -5.35
C VAL A 100 13.09 8.79 -5.96
N HIS A 101 14.10 7.99 -5.67
CA HIS A 101 15.42 8.04 -6.29
C HIS A 101 15.83 6.60 -6.64
N ILE A 102 15.70 6.21 -7.91
CA ILE A 102 15.92 4.84 -8.38
C ILE A 102 17.43 4.60 -8.50
N ILE A 103 17.93 3.55 -7.84
CA ILE A 103 19.30 3.10 -8.03
C ILE A 103 19.32 2.20 -9.27
N LEU A 104 20.05 2.64 -10.30
CA LEU A 104 20.16 1.94 -11.58
C LEU A 104 21.48 1.16 -11.64
N GLU A 105 21.42 -0.08 -12.14
CA GLU A 105 22.57 -0.89 -12.54
C GLU A 105 23.70 -0.94 -11.49
N ASN A 106 23.32 -1.12 -10.22
CA ASN A 106 24.31 -1.25 -9.15
C ASN A 106 25.16 -2.51 -9.37
N LYS A 107 26.50 -2.34 -9.35
CA LYS A 107 27.48 -3.42 -9.54
C LYS A 107 27.36 -4.55 -8.50
N GLU A 108 26.81 -4.25 -7.33
CA GLU A 108 26.56 -5.20 -6.23
C GLU A 108 25.18 -5.89 -6.34
N GLY A 109 24.40 -5.60 -7.39
CA GLY A 109 23.07 -6.17 -7.61
C GLY A 109 21.99 -5.63 -6.67
N ILE A 110 22.26 -4.50 -6.00
CA ILE A 110 21.28 -3.85 -5.12
C ILE A 110 20.25 -3.11 -5.96
N GLN A 111 18.98 -3.46 -5.76
CA GLN A 111 17.84 -2.80 -6.39
C GLN A 111 17.01 -2.06 -5.34
N GLY A 112 16.41 -0.96 -5.74
CA GLY A 112 15.43 -0.24 -4.94
C GLY A 112 15.59 1.27 -5.01
N SER A 113 14.76 1.96 -4.25
CA SER A 113 14.77 3.41 -4.19
C SER A 113 15.35 3.93 -2.87
N CYS A 114 16.34 4.81 -2.96
CA CYS A 114 16.89 5.52 -1.80
C CYS A 114 17.65 6.78 -2.21
N ALA A 115 17.26 7.93 -1.66
CA ALA A 115 17.92 9.21 -1.97
C ALA A 115 19.33 9.33 -1.39
N PHE A 116 19.57 8.76 -0.20
CA PHE A 116 20.84 8.86 0.52
C PHE A 116 21.67 7.57 0.43
N PHE A 117 21.52 6.80 -0.66
CA PHE A 117 22.14 5.49 -0.79
C PHE A 117 23.66 5.53 -0.63
N THR A 118 24.32 6.52 -1.22
CA THR A 118 25.78 6.73 -1.17
C THR A 118 26.24 7.54 0.05
N GLU A 119 25.36 8.37 0.62
CA GLU A 119 25.70 9.30 1.71
C GLU A 119 25.51 8.67 3.10
N ARG A 120 24.65 7.66 3.22
CA ARG A 120 24.41 6.97 4.49
C ARG A 120 25.64 6.18 4.95
N LYS A 121 25.90 6.19 6.25
CA LYS A 121 27.04 5.48 6.85
C LYS A 121 26.59 4.16 7.46
N ASP A 122 27.24 3.05 7.11
CA ASP A 122 26.99 1.76 7.78
C ASP A 122 27.57 1.80 9.20
N ILE A 123 26.68 1.74 10.20
CA ILE A 123 27.02 1.73 11.62
C ILE A 123 26.71 0.38 12.27
N THR A 124 26.45 -0.67 11.47
CA THR A 124 26.10 -2.00 11.96
C THR A 124 27.10 -2.51 13.00
N LYS A 125 28.40 -2.27 12.79
CA LYS A 125 29.47 -2.68 13.73
C LYS A 125 29.48 -1.91 15.05
N HIS A 126 28.80 -0.76 15.12
CA HIS A 126 28.72 0.05 16.33
C HIS A 126 27.55 -0.37 17.22
N VAL A 127 26.50 -0.93 16.60
CA VAL A 127 25.29 -1.39 17.31
C VAL A 127 25.30 -2.89 17.58
N ARG A 128 26.02 -3.67 16.75
CA ARG A 128 26.05 -5.13 16.78
C ARG A 128 27.46 -5.67 16.90
N SER A 129 27.65 -6.57 17.87
CA SER A 129 28.89 -7.33 18.03
C SER A 129 29.03 -8.43 16.98
N LYS A 130 30.23 -9.01 16.84
CA LYS A 130 30.44 -10.18 15.96
C LYS A 130 29.63 -11.40 16.42
N SER A 131 29.28 -11.48 17.70
CA SER A 131 28.47 -12.55 18.28
C SER A 131 26.96 -12.27 18.17
N LEU A 132 26.55 -11.30 17.36
CA LEU A 132 25.14 -10.89 17.15
C LEU A 132 24.44 -10.38 18.41
N THR A 133 25.21 -9.89 19.38
CA THR A 133 24.69 -9.26 20.60
C THR A 133 24.64 -7.74 20.46
N ALA A 134 23.68 -7.11 21.14
CA ALA A 134 23.57 -5.66 21.23
C ALA A 134 24.78 -5.05 21.94
N LEU A 135 25.39 -4.03 21.31
CA LEU A 135 26.44 -3.21 21.93
C LEU A 135 25.87 -1.98 22.63
N ILE A 136 24.68 -1.54 22.21
CA ILE A 136 23.95 -0.41 22.77
C ILE A 136 22.48 -0.80 22.93
N ASN A 137 21.85 -0.30 23.98
CA ASN A 137 20.40 -0.45 24.18
C ASN A 137 19.61 0.53 23.28
N LEU A 138 18.29 0.38 23.26
CA LEU A 138 17.40 1.22 22.45
C LEU A 138 17.50 2.70 22.85
N GLY A 139 17.57 2.98 24.15
CA GLY A 139 17.68 4.34 24.69
C GLY A 139 18.94 5.06 24.19
N GLU A 140 20.10 4.41 24.32
CA GLU A 140 21.39 4.89 23.83
C GLU A 140 21.40 5.08 22.31
N ALA A 141 20.77 4.17 21.56
CA ALA A 141 20.65 4.29 20.11
C ALA A 141 19.84 5.53 19.71
N LEU A 142 18.73 5.79 20.41
CA LEU A 142 17.88 6.96 20.18
C LEU A 142 18.54 8.26 20.62
N GLU A 143 19.28 8.26 21.73
CA GLU A 143 20.03 9.44 22.18
C GLU A 143 21.16 9.81 21.21
N ARG A 144 21.89 8.80 20.71
CA ARG A 144 23.05 9.01 19.86
C ARG A 144 22.71 9.34 18.41
N TYR A 145 21.72 8.66 17.84
CA TYR A 145 21.42 8.72 16.41
C TYR A 145 20.02 9.28 16.11
N GLY A 146 19.09 9.21 17.07
CA GLY A 146 17.72 9.70 16.93
C GLY A 146 17.06 9.26 15.63
N ARG A 147 16.54 10.24 14.87
CA ARG A 147 15.86 10.02 13.59
C ARG A 147 16.78 9.87 12.38
N LYS A 148 18.11 9.84 12.59
CA LYS A 148 19.08 9.48 11.55
C LYS A 148 19.31 7.98 11.48
N LEU A 149 19.00 7.24 12.53
CA LEU A 149 19.13 5.79 12.56
C LEU A 149 18.06 5.15 11.69
N VAL A 150 18.48 4.42 10.66
CA VAL A 150 17.60 3.59 9.85
C VAL A 150 18.05 2.13 9.83
N VAL A 151 17.08 1.24 9.91
CA VAL A 151 17.27 -0.21 9.74
C VAL A 151 16.87 -0.59 8.33
N VAL A 152 17.74 -1.30 7.62
CA VAL A 152 17.55 -1.71 6.23
C VAL A 152 17.70 -3.22 6.14
N ALA A 153 16.70 -3.87 5.54
CA ALA A 153 16.74 -5.30 5.26
C ALA A 153 17.58 -5.63 4.02
N SER A 154 18.16 -6.84 4.00
CA SER A 154 18.92 -7.39 2.89
C SER A 154 18.10 -7.40 1.60
N GLN A 155 18.77 -7.38 0.44
CA GLN A 155 18.08 -7.43 -0.86
C GLN A 155 17.17 -8.66 -0.96
N ILE A 156 17.64 -9.81 -0.46
CA ILE A 156 16.89 -11.07 -0.47
C ILE A 156 15.65 -10.94 0.41
N LEU A 157 15.79 -10.45 1.64
CA LEU A 157 14.66 -10.31 2.57
C LEU A 157 13.60 -9.31 2.06
N ARG A 158 14.03 -8.16 1.50
CA ARG A 158 13.12 -7.19 0.86
C ARG A 158 12.38 -7.79 -0.32
N PHE A 159 13.11 -8.43 -1.24
CA PHE A 159 12.52 -9.04 -2.41
C PHE A 159 11.50 -10.11 -2.01
N ARG A 160 11.86 -11.01 -1.08
CA ARG A 160 10.99 -12.10 -0.65
C ARG A 160 9.74 -11.62 0.08
N THR A 161 9.89 -10.56 0.87
CA THR A 161 8.78 -9.86 1.52
C THR A 161 7.77 -9.34 0.49
N LEU A 162 8.25 -8.71 -0.58
CA LEU A 162 7.39 -8.11 -1.61
C LEU A 162 6.68 -9.15 -2.48
N ILE A 163 7.40 -10.16 -2.97
CA ILE A 163 6.81 -11.14 -3.89
C ILE A 163 5.92 -12.17 -3.19
N GLY A 164 6.11 -12.37 -1.88
CA GLY A 164 5.39 -13.36 -1.09
C GLY A 164 5.96 -14.78 -1.23
N GLY A 165 5.60 -15.66 -0.30
CA GLY A 165 6.16 -17.01 -0.19
C GLY A 165 5.88 -17.92 -1.40
N GLU A 166 4.74 -17.72 -2.06
CA GLU A 166 4.26 -18.54 -3.19
C GLU A 166 4.89 -18.16 -4.54
N SER A 167 5.61 -17.04 -4.61
CA SER A 167 6.20 -16.55 -5.85
C SER A 167 7.59 -17.13 -6.09
N ASP A 168 8.04 -17.10 -7.34
CA ASP A 168 9.38 -17.54 -7.74
C ASP A 168 10.48 -16.64 -7.11
N PRO A 169 11.38 -17.17 -6.25
CA PRO A 169 12.48 -16.39 -5.66
C PRO A 169 13.52 -15.92 -6.67
N ASP A 170 13.61 -16.54 -7.84
CA ASP A 170 14.60 -16.22 -8.87
C ASP A 170 14.06 -15.24 -9.93
N LEU A 171 12.81 -14.76 -9.75
CA LEU A 171 12.18 -13.81 -10.64
C LEU A 171 13.00 -12.52 -10.75
N LYS A 172 13.37 -12.17 -11.98
CA LYS A 172 14.11 -10.93 -12.28
C LYS A 172 13.16 -9.81 -12.68
N LEU A 173 13.22 -8.72 -11.92
CA LEU A 173 12.53 -7.47 -12.22
C LEU A 173 13.53 -6.41 -12.66
N THR A 174 13.11 -5.50 -13.54
CA THR A 174 13.90 -4.30 -13.83
C THR A 174 13.96 -3.39 -12.60
N ASP A 175 15.01 -2.59 -12.46
CA ASP A 175 15.18 -1.67 -11.33
C ASP A 175 13.96 -0.78 -11.11
N GLU A 176 13.39 -0.28 -12.21
CA GLU A 176 12.20 0.58 -12.18
C GLU A 176 10.94 -0.18 -11.73
N SER A 177 10.74 -1.42 -12.21
CA SER A 177 9.60 -2.25 -11.80
C SER A 177 9.72 -2.66 -10.32
N TYR A 178 10.95 -2.96 -9.87
CA TYR A 178 11.20 -3.28 -8.47
C TYR A 178 10.98 -2.06 -7.55
N CYS A 179 11.42 -0.86 -7.95
CA CYS A 179 11.13 0.37 -7.20
C CYS A 179 9.63 0.66 -7.12
N LEU A 180 8.89 0.43 -8.21
CA LEU A 180 7.43 0.53 -8.20
C LEU A 180 6.81 -0.48 -7.22
N LEU A 181 7.32 -1.72 -7.21
CA LEU A 181 6.88 -2.74 -6.27
C LEU A 181 7.16 -2.36 -4.81
N GLU A 182 8.35 -1.82 -4.51
CA GLU A 182 8.69 -1.28 -3.19
C GLU A 182 7.73 -0.16 -2.77
N ARG A 183 7.43 0.78 -3.67
CA ARG A 183 6.51 1.88 -3.38
C ARG A 183 5.10 1.36 -3.05
N VAL A 184 4.59 0.42 -3.85
CA VAL A 184 3.29 -0.23 -3.60
C VAL A 184 3.31 -1.03 -2.28
N GLY A 185 4.40 -1.77 -2.01
CA GLY A 185 4.57 -2.54 -0.78
C GLY A 185 4.55 -1.67 0.47
N ARG A 186 5.20 -0.50 0.42
CA ARG A 186 5.23 0.49 1.51
C ARG A 186 3.83 1.00 1.90
N ALA A 187 2.88 1.00 0.96
CA ALA A 187 1.50 1.41 1.20
C ALA A 187 0.61 0.33 1.83
N ARG A 188 1.10 -0.91 1.98
CA ARG A 188 0.39 -2.01 2.68
C ARG A 188 -1.07 -2.16 2.19
N TRP A 189 -2.05 -2.16 3.10
CA TRP A 189 -3.50 -2.29 2.79
C TRP A 189 -4.15 -1.02 2.22
N GLN A 190 -3.44 0.12 2.25
CA GLN A 190 -3.92 1.36 1.65
C GLN A 190 -3.68 1.38 0.14
N GLY A 191 -2.61 0.73 -0.32
CA GLY A 191 -2.21 0.69 -1.72
C GLY A 191 -1.81 2.05 -2.28
N GLU A 192 -1.41 2.06 -3.55
CA GLU A 192 -1.03 3.27 -4.26
C GLU A 192 -1.94 3.50 -5.46
N LEU A 193 -2.38 4.75 -5.66
CA LEU A 193 -3.14 5.09 -6.86
C LEU A 193 -2.19 5.33 -8.02
N GLN A 194 -2.54 4.81 -9.20
CA GLN A 194 -1.79 5.06 -10.42
C GLN A 194 -1.65 6.56 -10.72
N SER A 195 -2.69 7.35 -10.43
CA SER A 195 -2.67 8.81 -10.56
C SER A 195 -1.60 9.47 -9.69
N ASP A 196 -1.44 9.00 -8.44
CA ASP A 196 -0.49 9.57 -7.47
C ASP A 196 0.94 9.16 -7.84
N LEU A 197 1.13 7.92 -8.29
CA LEU A 197 2.42 7.40 -8.74
C LEU A 197 2.96 8.15 -9.96
N HIS A 198 2.11 8.41 -10.97
CA HIS A 198 2.46 9.15 -12.17
C HIS A 198 2.71 10.65 -11.87
N GLY A 199 1.78 11.29 -11.17
CA GLY A 199 1.78 12.74 -10.99
C GLY A 199 2.74 13.26 -9.92
N CYS A 200 2.96 12.48 -8.85
CA CYS A 200 3.68 12.96 -7.67
C CYS A 200 4.98 12.20 -7.42
N SER A 201 4.93 10.88 -7.32
CA SER A 201 6.07 10.08 -6.82
C SER A 201 7.15 9.87 -7.87
N PHE A 202 6.84 9.20 -8.99
CA PHE A 202 7.83 8.86 -10.01
C PHE A 202 8.04 9.98 -11.05
N LYS A 203 7.11 10.97 -11.11
CA LYS A 203 7.12 12.08 -12.08
C LYS A 203 7.46 11.62 -13.50
N THR A 204 6.90 10.48 -13.87
CA THR A 204 7.20 9.73 -15.08
C THR A 204 5.94 9.64 -15.92
N ASP A 205 6.05 9.59 -17.24
CA ASP A 205 4.89 9.50 -18.12
C ASP A 205 4.03 8.23 -17.90
N ALA A 206 2.76 8.31 -18.29
CA ALA A 206 1.79 7.24 -18.04
C ALA A 206 2.12 5.95 -18.80
N ARG A 207 2.82 6.06 -19.94
CA ARG A 207 3.22 4.93 -20.78
C ARG A 207 4.29 4.11 -20.06
N LYS A 208 5.33 4.75 -19.54
CA LYS A 208 6.41 4.12 -18.80
C LYS A 208 5.89 3.51 -17.49
N LEU A 209 5.01 4.21 -16.77
CA LEU A 209 4.35 3.61 -15.58
C LEU A 209 3.53 2.37 -15.95
N HIS A 210 2.81 2.39 -17.08
CA HIS A 210 2.11 1.22 -17.57
C HIS A 210 3.06 0.04 -17.83
N TYR A 211 4.24 0.28 -18.43
CA TYR A 211 5.25 -0.77 -18.67
C TYR A 211 5.83 -1.34 -17.37
N MET A 212 6.25 -0.48 -16.43
CA MET A 212 6.72 -0.91 -15.11
C MET A 212 5.68 -1.81 -14.43
N ARG A 213 4.43 -1.37 -14.42
CA ARG A 213 3.31 -2.11 -13.84
C ARG A 213 3.01 -3.42 -14.57
N LYS A 214 3.09 -3.45 -15.90
CA LYS A 214 2.75 -4.62 -16.73
C LYS A 214 3.57 -5.85 -16.33
N SER A 215 4.85 -5.67 -16.03
CA SER A 215 5.71 -6.75 -15.53
C SER A 215 5.22 -7.29 -14.19
N LEU A 216 4.87 -6.41 -13.25
CA LEU A 216 4.39 -6.79 -11.92
C LEU A 216 3.06 -7.54 -11.97
N VAL A 217 2.14 -7.12 -12.85
CA VAL A 217 0.84 -7.80 -13.06
C VAL A 217 1.04 -9.16 -13.70
N LYS A 218 1.89 -9.26 -14.74
CA LYS A 218 2.17 -10.52 -15.45
C LYS A 218 2.71 -11.59 -14.49
N ASN A 219 3.56 -11.19 -13.55
CA ASN A 219 4.12 -12.09 -12.53
C ASN A 219 3.21 -12.25 -11.30
N GLY A 220 2.00 -11.67 -11.32
CA GLY A 220 1.04 -11.80 -10.22
C GLY A 220 1.51 -11.19 -8.91
N LEU A 221 2.37 -10.17 -8.92
CA LEU A 221 2.91 -9.55 -7.70
C LEU A 221 1.98 -8.48 -7.13
N ILE A 222 1.20 -7.85 -7.99
CA ILE A 222 0.25 -6.80 -7.62
C ILE A 222 -1.15 -7.12 -8.18
N SER A 223 -2.15 -6.58 -7.50
CA SER A 223 -3.55 -6.58 -7.94
C SER A 223 -3.95 -5.16 -8.36
N MET A 224 -4.93 -5.08 -9.26
CA MET A 224 -5.48 -3.83 -9.77
C MET A 224 -6.96 -3.77 -9.47
N GLN A 225 -7.42 -2.67 -8.89
CA GLN A 225 -8.84 -2.41 -8.63
C GLN A 225 -9.21 -1.04 -9.17
N SER A 226 -10.40 -0.93 -9.77
CA SER A 226 -10.96 0.38 -10.13
C SER A 226 -11.21 1.18 -8.86
N HIS A 227 -10.79 2.44 -8.85
CA HIS A 227 -11.00 3.33 -7.72
C HIS A 227 -11.46 4.69 -8.22
N VAL A 228 -12.62 5.13 -7.71
CA VAL A 228 -13.21 6.43 -8.03
C VAL A 228 -13.09 7.31 -6.81
N THR A 229 -12.58 8.52 -7.00
CA THR A 229 -12.55 9.56 -5.97
C THR A 229 -13.30 10.79 -6.43
N ARG A 230 -13.90 11.52 -5.48
CA ARG A 230 -14.57 12.80 -5.76
C ARG A 230 -13.67 13.95 -5.33
N VAL A 231 -13.25 14.80 -6.27
CA VAL A 231 -12.49 16.01 -5.92
C VAL A 231 -13.42 17.07 -5.32
N LYS A 232 -12.85 18.05 -4.61
CA LYS A 232 -13.62 19.12 -3.95
C LYS A 232 -14.49 19.94 -4.90
N SER A 233 -14.15 19.99 -6.18
CA SER A 233 -14.98 20.63 -7.23
C SER A 233 -16.21 19.81 -7.62
N GLY A 234 -16.42 18.64 -7.02
CA GLY A 234 -17.55 17.74 -7.27
C GLY A 234 -17.31 16.74 -8.41
N GLN A 235 -16.26 16.92 -9.22
CA GLN A 235 -15.91 16.01 -10.31
C GLN A 235 -15.42 14.65 -9.78
N GLN A 236 -15.75 13.59 -10.52
CA GLN A 236 -15.24 12.25 -10.25
C GLN A 236 -13.94 12.01 -11.00
N GLN A 237 -12.97 11.41 -10.33
CA GLN A 237 -11.68 11.02 -10.90
C GLN A 237 -11.55 9.50 -10.82
N HIS A 238 -11.37 8.88 -11.98
CA HIS A 238 -11.13 7.45 -12.09
C HIS A 238 -9.61 7.18 -12.04
N SER A 239 -9.22 6.26 -11.18
CA SER A 239 -7.85 5.80 -11.04
C SER A 239 -7.84 4.28 -10.82
N ILE A 240 -6.64 3.71 -10.84
CA ILE A 240 -6.44 2.29 -10.54
C ILE A 240 -5.68 2.21 -9.23
N LEU A 241 -6.28 1.52 -8.26
CA LEU A 241 -5.63 1.18 -7.00
C LEU A 241 -4.74 -0.05 -7.20
N LEU A 242 -3.46 0.12 -6.92
CA LEU A 242 -2.45 -0.93 -6.95
C LEU A 242 -2.20 -1.41 -5.52
N LEU A 243 -2.34 -2.71 -5.31
CA LEU A 243 -2.09 -3.36 -4.03
C LEU A 243 -1.13 -4.53 -4.24
N LEU A 244 -0.18 -4.69 -3.33
CA LEU A 244 0.64 -5.90 -3.28
C LEU A 244 -0.26 -7.12 -3.08
N LYS A 245 0.00 -8.23 -3.78
CA LYS A 245 -0.91 -9.41 -3.75
C LYS A 245 -1.19 -9.91 -2.34
N ARG A 246 -0.18 -9.92 -1.47
CA ARG A 246 -0.32 -10.34 -0.06
C ARG A 246 -1.16 -9.38 0.81
N PHE A 247 -1.33 -8.14 0.38
CA PHE A 247 -2.16 -7.12 1.04
C PHE A 247 -3.46 -6.84 0.28
N HIS A 248 -3.82 -7.73 -0.66
CA HIS A 248 -5.03 -7.56 -1.44
C HIS A 248 -6.26 -7.56 -0.53
N VAL A 249 -7.03 -6.49 -0.62
CA VAL A 249 -8.36 -6.36 -0.01
C VAL A 249 -9.30 -5.96 -1.12
N ASN A 250 -10.38 -6.72 -1.32
CA ASN A 250 -11.40 -6.37 -2.30
C ASN A 250 -12.19 -5.15 -1.79
N ARG A 251 -11.92 -3.98 -2.37
CA ARG A 251 -12.56 -2.70 -2.04
C ARG A 251 -13.81 -2.55 -2.91
N ARG A 252 -14.93 -3.06 -2.42
CA ARG A 252 -16.24 -2.89 -3.07
C ARG A 252 -16.83 -1.52 -2.75
N THR A 253 -17.27 -0.81 -3.78
CA THR A 253 -18.02 0.43 -3.61
C THR A 253 -19.46 0.14 -3.17
N LYS A 254 -20.18 1.15 -2.65
CA LYS A 254 -21.62 1.00 -2.37
C LYS A 254 -22.40 0.58 -3.61
N TYR A 255 -22.01 1.09 -4.78
CA TYR A 255 -22.63 0.74 -6.05
C TYR A 255 -22.38 -0.71 -6.43
N ASP A 256 -21.18 -1.25 -6.20
CA ASP A 256 -20.89 -2.67 -6.47
C ASP A 256 -21.79 -3.58 -5.63
N LEU A 257 -21.96 -3.26 -4.34
CA LEU A 257 -22.83 -4.01 -3.44
C LEU A 257 -24.30 -3.93 -3.87
N LEU A 258 -24.75 -2.75 -4.32
CA LEU A 258 -26.11 -2.56 -4.82
C LEU A 258 -26.34 -3.29 -6.14
N MET A 259 -25.37 -3.25 -7.04
CA MET A 259 -25.44 -3.97 -8.31
C MET A 259 -25.47 -5.48 -8.09
N GLU A 260 -24.69 -5.99 -7.14
CA GLU A 260 -24.73 -7.39 -6.71
C GLU A 260 -26.11 -7.75 -6.14
N TYR A 261 -26.68 -6.91 -5.28
CA TYR A 261 -28.03 -7.10 -4.73
C TYR A 261 -29.11 -7.10 -5.82
N VAL A 262 -29.10 -6.11 -6.71
CA VAL A 262 -30.05 -6.01 -7.84
C VAL A 262 -29.91 -7.21 -8.77
N SER A 263 -28.68 -7.65 -9.07
CA SER A 263 -28.43 -8.85 -9.87
C SER A 263 -29.01 -10.11 -9.23
N ASN A 264 -28.76 -10.32 -7.94
CA ASN A 264 -29.29 -11.47 -7.20
C ASN A 264 -30.83 -11.45 -7.14
N LEU A 265 -31.43 -10.28 -6.96
CA LEU A 265 -32.88 -10.10 -6.98
C LEU A 265 -33.46 -10.45 -8.37
N LEU A 266 -32.87 -9.92 -9.43
CA LEU A 266 -33.32 -10.20 -10.79
C LEU A 266 -33.21 -11.68 -11.13
N GLN A 267 -32.16 -12.39 -10.67
CA GLN A 267 -32.02 -13.84 -10.87
C GLN A 267 -33.16 -14.65 -10.24
N GLN A 268 -33.81 -14.15 -9.19
CA GLN A 268 -34.93 -14.81 -8.54
C GLN A 268 -36.27 -14.56 -9.26
N LEU A 269 -36.31 -13.62 -10.20
CA LEU A 269 -37.54 -13.22 -10.90
C LEU A 269 -37.69 -13.95 -12.24
N PRO A 270 -38.92 -14.29 -12.62
CA PRO A 270 -39.18 -14.94 -13.91
C PRO A 270 -38.76 -14.01 -15.06
N GLY A 271 -37.93 -14.54 -15.96
CA GLY A 271 -37.39 -13.77 -17.10
C GLY A 271 -36.25 -12.81 -16.74
N GLN A 272 -35.73 -12.85 -15.51
CA GLN A 272 -34.58 -12.03 -15.07
C GLN A 272 -34.78 -10.52 -15.25
N PHE A 273 -36.03 -10.07 -15.21
CA PHE A 273 -36.44 -8.71 -15.49
C PHE A 273 -37.36 -8.19 -14.39
N ALA A 274 -37.25 -6.89 -14.08
CA ALA A 274 -38.12 -6.19 -13.16
C ALA A 274 -38.34 -4.74 -13.63
N THR A 275 -39.49 -4.16 -13.29
CA THR A 275 -39.73 -2.74 -13.53
C THR A 275 -38.95 -1.88 -12.54
N LEU A 276 -38.59 -0.67 -12.96
CA LEU A 276 -37.84 0.27 -12.11
C LEU A 276 -38.60 0.62 -10.82
N MET A 277 -39.95 0.65 -10.85
CA MET A 277 -40.77 0.89 -9.65
C MET A 277 -40.59 -0.22 -8.62
N MET A 278 -40.64 -1.49 -9.05
CA MET A 278 -40.47 -2.64 -8.18
C MET A 278 -39.04 -2.70 -7.59
N LEU A 279 -38.03 -2.38 -8.40
CA LEU A 279 -36.65 -2.25 -7.91
C LEU A 279 -36.53 -1.13 -6.87
N LYS A 280 -37.16 0.04 -7.10
CA LYS A 280 -37.15 1.15 -6.14
C LYS A 280 -37.80 0.75 -4.82
N GLU A 281 -38.94 0.05 -4.84
CA GLU A 281 -39.61 -0.40 -3.61
C GLU A 281 -38.71 -1.34 -2.78
N HIS A 282 -37.97 -2.24 -3.43
CA HIS A 282 -37.01 -3.10 -2.73
C HIS A 282 -35.76 -2.35 -2.26
N LEU A 283 -35.32 -1.30 -2.98
CA LEU A 283 -34.16 -0.49 -2.61
C LEU A 283 -34.46 0.54 -1.50
N VAL A 284 -35.71 1.00 -1.35
CA VAL A 284 -36.15 1.94 -0.29
C VAL A 284 -36.09 1.30 1.12
N SER A 285 -36.08 -0.03 1.21
CA SER A 285 -35.88 -0.76 2.47
C SER A 285 -34.44 -0.76 3.00
N ILE A 286 -33.49 -0.21 2.24
CA ILE A 286 -32.07 -0.04 2.59
C ILE A 286 -31.85 1.41 3.06
N PRO A 287 -31.12 1.69 4.15
CA PRO A 287 -31.05 3.03 4.75
C PRO A 287 -30.69 4.15 3.74
N LEU A 288 -31.51 5.21 3.78
CA LEU A 288 -31.57 6.35 2.85
C LEU A 288 -30.26 7.18 2.80
N CYS A 289 -29.34 6.81 1.91
CA CYS A 289 -28.37 7.76 1.34
C CYS A 289 -28.19 7.54 -0.19
N LEU A 290 -29.18 6.94 -0.87
CA LEU A 290 -28.97 6.31 -2.18
C LEU A 290 -29.92 6.73 -3.30
N LEU A 291 -30.84 7.67 -3.08
CA LEU A 291 -31.94 7.86 -4.04
C LEU A 291 -31.74 8.92 -5.14
N ASP A 292 -30.70 9.75 -5.08
CA ASP A 292 -30.61 10.88 -6.02
C ASP A 292 -29.69 10.70 -7.24
N TYR A 293 -28.87 9.63 -7.32
CA TYR A 293 -27.98 9.38 -8.47
C TYR A 293 -28.23 8.07 -9.23
N VAL A 294 -29.08 7.18 -8.70
CA VAL A 294 -29.36 5.85 -9.28
C VAL A 294 -30.16 5.95 -10.61
N CYS A 295 -30.79 7.10 -10.90
CA CYS A 295 -31.58 7.28 -12.12
C CYS A 295 -30.75 7.28 -13.43
N LEU A 296 -29.46 7.65 -13.41
CA LEU A 296 -28.65 7.67 -14.65
C LEU A 296 -27.79 6.42 -14.83
N SER A 297 -27.25 5.85 -13.76
CA SER A 297 -26.37 4.67 -13.84
C SER A 297 -27.15 3.37 -14.07
N VAL A 298 -28.32 3.23 -13.44
CA VAL A 298 -29.16 2.03 -13.61
C VAL A 298 -29.81 2.00 -14.98
N CYS A 299 -30.16 3.14 -15.57
CA CYS A 299 -30.65 3.19 -16.96
C CYS A 299 -29.61 2.66 -17.96
N PHE A 300 -28.32 2.89 -17.73
CA PHE A 300 -27.27 2.42 -18.64
C PHE A 300 -27.02 0.91 -18.52
N VAL A 301 -27.08 0.34 -17.30
CA VAL A 301 -26.85 -1.10 -17.11
C VAL A 301 -28.09 -1.93 -17.46
N VAL A 302 -29.30 -1.45 -17.16
CA VAL A 302 -30.54 -2.11 -17.61
C VAL A 302 -30.63 -2.10 -19.14
N MET A 303 -30.18 -1.04 -19.82
CA MET A 303 -30.09 -1.06 -21.29
C MET A 303 -29.11 -2.12 -21.81
N ILE A 304 -27.95 -2.31 -21.18
CA ILE A 304 -26.96 -3.31 -21.65
C ILE A 304 -27.44 -4.74 -21.44
N VAL A 305 -28.16 -5.03 -20.35
CA VAL A 305 -28.73 -6.36 -20.11
C VAL A 305 -29.88 -6.65 -21.08
N CYS A 306 -30.71 -5.66 -21.42
CA CYS A 306 -31.74 -5.82 -22.45
C CYS A 306 -31.17 -5.98 -23.86
N PHE A 307 -30.12 -5.23 -24.24
CA PHE A 307 -29.55 -5.29 -25.59
C PHE A 307 -28.84 -6.62 -25.91
N LEU A 308 -28.32 -7.31 -24.89
CA LEU A 308 -27.70 -8.63 -25.06
C LEU A 308 -28.72 -9.77 -25.11
N ALA A 309 -29.94 -9.56 -24.61
CA ALA A 309 -31.02 -10.54 -24.68
C ALA A 309 -31.76 -10.53 -26.03
N GLU A 310 -31.74 -9.42 -26.77
CA GLU A 310 -32.35 -9.31 -28.11
C GLU A 310 -31.42 -9.77 -29.27
N SER A 311 -30.19 -10.18 -28.98
CA SER A 311 -29.19 -10.62 -29.98
C SER A 311 -28.92 -12.14 -29.96
N LYS A 312 -29.87 -12.96 -29.51
CA LYS A 312 -29.82 -14.43 -29.67
C LYS A 312 -31.13 -14.98 -30.21
#